data_AF-A0AAW1F091-F1
#
_entry.id   AF-A0AAW1F091-F1
#
_cell.length_a   1.000
_cell.length_b   1.000
_cell.length_c   1.000
_cell.angle_alpha   90.00
_cell.angle_beta   90.00
_cell.angle_gamma   90.00
#
_symmetry.space_group_name_H-M   'P 1'
#
loop_
_entity.id
_entity.type
_entity.pdbx_description
1 polymer ?
#
loop_
_entity_poly.entity_id
_entity_poly.type
_entity_poly.pdbx_seq_one_letter_code
_entity_poly.pdbx_strand_id
1 'polypeptide(L)'
;MEVCYQLPVLPLDRLVPKHVLSRRGAISFSSSSSLFGAPDPRQLSQRRGAISYDSSDQTALYIRMLGDVRVRSQVGFEPERRISHPYLCIDFRTLHSVCAAQLGTSASTAPERRVHRLLSFQRNLHSCRLLRGIPQQIPLHILDEDYTGQAKCMLEKVGNWNFDIFLFDRLTNGNGLITLTFHLLNKYGLVELLQLDMVKLWRFLVMVQEDYHSDNPYHNAVHAADVTQAMYCYMQEPMLAKSLTSYDIILGILAAATHDLDHPGVNQPFLIKTDHYLATLYRNTSVLENHHWKSAVGLLRETGLFSHLPAEDSLNMERELGSLILATDISRQNDYLSRFRRHLDQENLCLSNASHRHFILQMALKCADICNPCRPWELSKRWSEKVTEEFFQQGDIEKKHKLEVSPLYDREINTVGKIQIGFMTYVAEPLFAEWTRFSDTRLSQTMLGHMGLNKASWVGLQPEQTSVSKETEPSSADADSEGGAAARRDSTTATAAGGTSSKEIPQGSKES
;
A
#
# COMPACT_ATOMS: atom_id res chain seq x y z
N MET A 1 40.79 -4.04 -37.91
CA MET A 1 40.42 -3.32 -36.68
C MET A 1 39.17 -4.02 -36.14
N GLU A 2 39.34 -4.99 -35.25
CA GLU A 2 38.21 -5.63 -34.56
C GLU A 2 37.91 -4.85 -33.28
N VAL A 3 36.68 -4.38 -33.18
CA VAL A 3 36.17 -3.63 -32.03
C VAL A 3 35.77 -4.66 -30.97
N CYS A 4 36.60 -4.80 -29.94
CA CYS A 4 36.32 -5.65 -28.80
C CYS A 4 35.25 -4.95 -27.92
N TYR A 5 34.06 -5.54 -27.80
CA TYR A 5 33.00 -5.04 -26.94
C TYR A 5 33.44 -5.13 -25.47
N GLN A 6 33.72 -3.99 -24.84
CA GLN A 6 33.91 -3.92 -23.39
C GLN A 6 32.57 -4.17 -22.70
N LEU A 7 32.53 -5.23 -21.88
CA LEU A 7 31.42 -5.46 -20.95
C LEU A 7 31.34 -4.30 -19.94
N PRO A 8 30.14 -3.84 -19.56
CA PRO A 8 29.98 -2.80 -18.55
C PRO A 8 30.48 -3.30 -17.18
N VAL A 9 31.26 -2.48 -16.50
CA VAL A 9 31.80 -2.75 -15.15
C VAL A 9 30.67 -2.57 -14.13
N LEU A 10 30.38 -3.61 -13.36
CA LEU A 10 29.36 -3.62 -12.32
C LEU A 10 29.94 -3.26 -10.94
N PRO A 11 29.13 -2.78 -9.98
CA PRO A 11 29.59 -2.35 -8.65
C PRO A 11 30.33 -3.43 -7.82
N LEU A 12 30.17 -4.71 -8.17
CA LEU A 12 30.77 -5.85 -7.48
C LEU A 12 32.01 -6.42 -8.21
N ASP A 13 32.38 -5.86 -9.35
CA ASP A 13 33.50 -6.36 -10.14
C ASP A 13 34.84 -5.96 -9.49
N ARG A 14 35.67 -6.95 -9.18
CA ARG A 14 37.02 -6.73 -8.61
C ARG A 14 38.08 -7.02 -9.67
N LEU A 15 39.00 -6.07 -9.84
CA LEU A 15 40.18 -6.21 -10.70
C LEU A 15 41.10 -7.31 -10.18
N VAL A 16 41.47 -8.25 -11.05
CA VAL A 16 42.45 -9.29 -10.72
C VAL A 16 43.87 -8.69 -10.74
N PRO A 17 44.63 -8.74 -9.63
CA PRO A 17 45.99 -8.21 -9.62
C PRO A 17 46.90 -8.91 -10.63
N LYS A 18 47.76 -8.15 -11.33
CA LYS A 18 48.64 -8.67 -12.39
C LYS A 18 49.55 -9.84 -11.96
N HIS A 19 49.91 -9.91 -10.68
CA HIS A 19 50.74 -10.99 -10.13
C HIS A 19 49.99 -12.32 -9.94
N VAL A 20 48.66 -12.31 -9.97
CA VAL A 20 47.81 -13.51 -9.92
C VAL A 20 47.71 -14.12 -11.32
N LEU A 21 47.61 -13.27 -12.35
CA LEU A 21 47.56 -13.66 -13.76
C LEU A 21 48.87 -14.27 -14.29
N SER A 22 49.99 -14.12 -13.58
CA SER A 22 51.29 -14.67 -13.98
C SER A 22 51.57 -16.07 -13.40
N ARG A 23 50.71 -16.61 -12.53
CA ARG A 23 50.87 -17.95 -11.94
C ARG A 23 49.92 -18.95 -12.60
N ARG A 24 50.46 -19.99 -13.26
CA ARG A 24 49.65 -21.12 -13.75
C ARG A 24 48.86 -21.75 -12.59
N GLY A 25 47.53 -21.69 -12.66
CA GLY A 25 46.62 -22.44 -11.79
C GLY A 25 46.32 -21.85 -10.41
N ALA A 26 46.28 -20.52 -10.25
CA ALA A 26 46.14 -19.87 -8.94
C ALA A 26 44.85 -19.04 -8.77
N ILE A 27 43.68 -19.67 -8.81
CA ILE A 27 42.52 -19.20 -8.02
C ILE A 27 41.98 -20.42 -7.28
N SER A 28 42.15 -20.42 -5.95
CA SER A 28 41.66 -21.43 -5.03
C SER A 28 40.84 -20.70 -3.96
N PHE A 29 39.56 -21.04 -3.84
CA PHE A 29 38.73 -20.54 -2.75
C PHE A 29 39.04 -21.35 -1.48
N SER A 30 39.80 -20.77 -0.55
CA SER A 30 39.93 -21.33 0.80
C SER A 30 38.88 -20.71 1.71
N SER A 31 37.92 -21.49 2.19
CA SER A 31 37.10 -21.10 3.34
C SER A 31 37.99 -21.08 4.58
N SER A 32 38.22 -19.90 5.15
CA SER A 32 39.03 -19.72 6.35
C SER A 32 38.28 -20.24 7.59
N SER A 33 38.40 -21.54 7.87
CA SER A 33 38.07 -22.12 9.18
C SER A 33 39.35 -22.67 9.82
N SER A 34 40.30 -21.78 10.14
CA SER A 34 41.50 -22.11 10.90
C SER A 34 42.16 -20.86 11.50
N LEU A 35 41.53 -20.27 12.53
CA LEU A 35 42.19 -19.30 13.42
C LEU A 35 42.16 -19.72 14.91
N PHE A 36 41.84 -20.98 15.20
CA PHE A 36 42.02 -21.56 16.53
C PHE A 36 42.72 -22.91 16.40
N GLY A 37 43.79 -23.07 17.18
CA GLY A 37 44.90 -23.98 16.90
C GLY A 37 44.62 -25.48 16.97
N ALA A 38 45.37 -26.22 16.15
CA ALA A 38 45.81 -27.60 16.38
C ALA A 38 47.04 -27.90 15.48
N PRO A 39 47.93 -28.83 15.87
CA PRO A 39 49.24 -29.01 15.26
C PRO A 39 49.22 -30.00 14.09
N ASP A 40 50.17 -29.82 13.16
CA ASP A 40 50.56 -30.70 12.04
C ASP A 40 50.03 -30.34 10.62
N PRO A 41 50.87 -29.76 9.73
CA PRO A 41 50.47 -29.24 8.43
C PRO A 41 50.56 -30.27 7.27
N ARG A 42 50.17 -31.54 7.46
CA ARG A 42 50.30 -32.57 6.40
C ARG A 42 49.04 -33.31 5.96
N GLN A 43 47.84 -32.89 6.36
CA GLN A 43 46.60 -33.48 5.83
C GLN A 43 45.55 -32.44 5.43
N LEU A 44 45.80 -31.70 4.35
CA LEU A 44 44.76 -30.95 3.63
C LEU A 44 44.98 -31.07 2.12
N SER A 45 44.61 -32.22 1.54
CA SER A 45 44.49 -32.37 0.08
C SER A 45 43.12 -32.94 -0.31
N GLN A 46 42.09 -32.13 -0.18
CA GLN A 46 40.94 -32.23 -1.09
C GLN A 46 40.69 -30.86 -1.73
N ARG A 47 41.32 -30.67 -2.89
CA ARG A 47 41.00 -29.56 -3.79
C ARG A 47 39.57 -29.72 -4.28
N ARG A 48 38.68 -28.79 -3.93
CA ARG A 48 37.36 -28.64 -4.58
C ARG A 48 37.40 -27.41 -5.47
N GLY A 49 37.57 -27.64 -6.78
CA GLY A 49 37.46 -26.64 -7.84
C GLY A 49 38.76 -25.88 -8.13
N ALA A 50 39.17 -25.88 -9.39
CA ALA A 50 40.18 -24.97 -9.94
C ALA A 50 39.64 -24.43 -11.27
N ILE A 51 39.74 -23.12 -11.48
CA ILE A 51 39.46 -22.49 -12.77
C ILE A 51 40.80 -22.36 -13.49
N SER A 52 40.95 -23.01 -14.64
CA SER A 52 42.11 -22.87 -15.53
C SER A 52 41.80 -21.85 -16.63
N TYR A 53 42.68 -20.86 -16.82
CA TYR A 53 42.65 -19.94 -17.97
C TYR A 53 43.90 -20.18 -18.83
N ASP A 54 43.77 -20.01 -20.15
CA ASP A 54 44.92 -20.00 -21.07
C ASP A 54 45.54 -18.59 -21.07
N SER A 55 46.87 -18.53 -20.97
CA SER A 55 47.63 -17.27 -20.88
C SER A 55 47.57 -16.40 -22.14
N SER A 56 47.02 -16.93 -23.23
CA SER A 56 46.81 -16.22 -24.50
C SER A 56 45.56 -15.33 -24.48
N ASP A 57 44.64 -15.52 -23.53
CA ASP A 57 43.35 -14.83 -23.48
C ASP A 57 43.35 -13.73 -22.39
N GLN A 58 43.43 -12.46 -22.82
CA GLN A 58 43.48 -11.27 -21.94
C GLN A 58 42.09 -10.81 -21.45
N THR A 59 41.03 -11.58 -21.70
CA THR A 59 39.65 -11.12 -21.49
C THR A 59 39.13 -11.25 -20.05
N ALA A 60 39.85 -11.93 -19.16
CA ALA A 60 39.44 -12.08 -17.75
C ALA A 60 40.01 -10.97 -16.85
N LEU A 61 39.48 -9.75 -16.96
CA LEU A 61 39.85 -8.61 -16.10
C LEU A 61 39.05 -8.54 -14.78
N TYR A 62 37.95 -9.27 -14.67
CA TYR A 62 37.01 -9.18 -13.55
C TYR A 62 36.50 -10.56 -13.10
N ILE A 63 36.40 -10.77 -11.79
CA ILE A 63 35.74 -11.93 -11.18
C ILE A 63 34.29 -11.55 -10.87
N ARG A 64 33.32 -12.18 -11.55
CA ARG A 64 31.90 -12.00 -11.31
C ARG A 64 31.41 -12.97 -10.24
N MET A 65 31.02 -12.46 -9.07
CA MET A 65 30.42 -13.27 -8.01
C MET A 65 28.92 -13.44 -8.31
N LEU A 66 28.52 -14.63 -8.75
CA LEU A 66 27.11 -15.00 -8.88
C LEU A 66 26.63 -15.52 -7.52
N GLY A 67 25.67 -14.83 -6.91
CA GLY A 67 25.05 -15.28 -5.68
C GLY A 67 24.12 -16.48 -5.94
N ASP A 68 24.45 -17.63 -5.35
CA ASP A 68 23.55 -18.43 -4.51
C ASP A 68 24.36 -19.58 -3.89
N VAL A 69 24.97 -19.34 -2.72
CA VAL A 69 25.63 -20.40 -1.94
C VAL A 69 24.78 -20.69 -0.72
N ARG A 70 23.93 -21.71 -0.82
CA ARG A 70 23.24 -22.30 0.33
C ARG A 70 24.28 -22.86 1.31
N VAL A 71 24.50 -22.17 2.43
CA VAL A 71 25.24 -22.72 3.57
C VAL A 71 24.29 -23.69 4.31
N ARG A 72 24.47 -24.98 4.08
CA ARG A 72 23.94 -26.03 4.97
C ARG A 72 24.67 -25.92 6.30
N SER A 73 24.00 -25.55 7.39
CA SER A 73 24.50 -25.87 8.73
C SER A 73 24.09 -27.31 9.06
N GLN A 74 25.08 -28.17 9.26
CA GLN A 74 24.94 -29.43 9.97
C GLN A 74 25.62 -29.23 11.32
N VAL A 75 24.84 -29.04 12.37
CA VAL A 75 25.18 -29.57 13.69
C VAL A 75 24.06 -30.54 14.03
N GLY A 76 24.44 -31.80 14.21
CA GLY A 76 23.52 -32.88 14.50
C GLY A 76 22.81 -32.68 15.84
N PHE A 77 21.51 -32.88 15.84
CA PHE A 77 20.81 -33.48 16.96
C PHE A 77 20.44 -34.91 16.54
N GLU A 78 20.75 -35.86 17.43
CA GLU A 78 20.36 -37.27 17.36
C GLU A 78 18.84 -37.43 17.16
N PRO A 79 18.37 -38.50 16.48
CA PRO A 79 16.96 -38.71 16.20
C PRO A 79 16.30 -39.52 17.33
N GLU A 80 15.59 -38.88 18.24
CA GLU A 80 14.63 -39.60 19.09
C GLU A 80 13.30 -39.78 18.36
N ARG A 81 12.99 -41.04 18.04
CA ARG A 81 11.70 -41.49 17.53
C ARG A 81 10.64 -41.45 18.63
N ARG A 82 9.49 -40.89 18.26
CA ARG A 82 8.12 -41.28 18.67
C ARG A 82 7.82 -41.28 20.17
N ILE A 83 7.25 -40.17 20.62
CA ILE A 83 6.05 -40.22 21.47
C ILE A 83 4.99 -39.35 20.81
N SER A 84 4.08 -40.00 20.11
CA SER A 84 2.71 -39.56 19.91
C SER A 84 2.13 -39.04 21.23
N HIS A 85 1.47 -37.88 21.26
CA HIS A 85 0.15 -37.72 21.91
C HIS A 85 -0.47 -36.32 21.71
N PRO A 86 -1.81 -36.20 21.83
CA PRO A 86 -2.64 -35.35 20.99
C PRO A 86 -3.38 -34.28 21.80
N TYR A 87 -3.33 -33.02 21.39
CA TYR A 87 -4.34 -32.02 21.78
C TYR A 87 -4.55 -31.00 20.66
N LEU A 88 -5.02 -31.50 19.51
CA LEU A 88 -5.90 -30.74 18.63
C LEU A 88 -7.31 -31.32 18.83
N CYS A 89 -7.92 -30.94 19.94
CA CYS A 89 -9.35 -31.10 20.17
C CYS A 89 -9.85 -29.76 20.68
N ILE A 90 -10.36 -28.94 19.77
CA ILE A 90 -11.14 -27.76 20.15
C ILE A 90 -12.55 -28.28 20.41
N ASP A 91 -12.87 -28.51 21.68
CA ASP A 91 -14.22 -28.85 22.11
C ASP A 91 -15.03 -27.55 22.30
N PHE A 92 -16.03 -27.33 21.43
CA PHE A 92 -16.94 -26.19 21.47
C PHE A 92 -18.09 -26.37 22.48
N ARG A 93 -17.81 -26.94 23.67
CA ARG A 93 -18.82 -27.12 24.73
C ARG A 93 -18.32 -26.72 26.11
N THR A 94 -17.97 -25.45 26.31
CA THR A 94 -17.89 -24.90 27.68
C THR A 94 -18.27 -23.43 27.81
N LEU A 95 -19.37 -22.99 27.20
CA LEU A 95 -20.03 -21.72 27.56
C LEU A 95 -21.57 -21.84 27.50
N HIS A 96 -22.11 -22.91 28.06
CA HIS A 96 -23.52 -22.99 28.44
C HIS A 96 -23.62 -23.60 29.84
N SER A 97 -23.30 -22.81 30.86
CA SER A 97 -23.67 -23.04 32.26
C SER A 97 -22.95 -22.02 33.14
N VAL A 98 -23.45 -20.79 33.23
CA VAL A 98 -23.70 -20.05 34.49
C VAL A 98 -24.60 -18.86 34.13
N CYS A 99 -25.89 -19.11 33.94
CA CYS A 99 -26.90 -18.06 34.08
C CYS A 99 -28.24 -18.72 34.42
N ALA A 100 -28.33 -19.21 35.66
CA ALA A 100 -29.60 -19.55 36.27
C ALA A 100 -29.50 -19.42 37.79
N ALA A 101 -30.28 -18.48 38.30
CA ALA A 101 -30.87 -18.44 39.63
C ALA A 101 -29.94 -18.31 40.85
N GLN A 102 -29.93 -17.11 41.44
CA GLN A 102 -30.38 -16.94 42.84
C GLN A 102 -30.79 -15.48 43.10
N LEU A 103 -32.11 -15.28 43.24
CA LEU A 103 -32.71 -14.15 43.93
C LEU A 103 -32.46 -14.31 45.44
N GLY A 104 -32.01 -13.27 46.14
CA GLY A 104 -31.98 -13.27 47.61
C GLY A 104 -31.11 -12.20 48.25
N THR A 105 -31.71 -11.03 48.53
CA THR A 105 -31.43 -10.03 49.59
C THR A 105 -30.14 -10.15 50.44
N SER A 106 -29.31 -9.09 50.45
CA SER A 106 -29.01 -8.23 51.61
C SER A 106 -27.83 -7.29 51.34
N ALA A 107 -27.83 -6.14 52.01
CA ALA A 107 -26.95 -4.99 51.79
C ALA A 107 -25.55 -5.16 52.39
N SER A 108 -24.50 -4.74 51.66
CA SER A 108 -23.32 -4.07 52.22
C SER A 108 -22.42 -3.49 51.10
N THR A 109 -21.89 -2.30 51.37
CA THR A 109 -21.02 -1.43 50.58
C THR A 109 -19.64 -2.03 50.23
N ALA A 110 -19.24 -1.98 48.95
CA ALA A 110 -17.85 -2.09 48.48
C ALA A 110 -17.71 -1.50 47.04
N PRO A 111 -16.53 -0.97 46.65
CA PRO A 111 -16.42 0.07 45.63
C PRO A 111 -16.48 -0.46 44.19
N GLU A 112 -16.94 0.40 43.28
CA GLU A 112 -17.05 0.19 41.84
C GLU A 112 -15.76 -0.37 41.24
N ARG A 113 -15.80 -1.64 40.82
CA ARG A 113 -14.82 -2.18 39.88
C ARG A 113 -15.06 -1.54 38.52
N ARG A 114 -14.17 -0.63 38.12
CA ARG A 114 -14.04 -0.15 36.74
C ARG A 114 -13.92 -1.35 35.81
N VAL A 115 -14.94 -1.55 34.97
CA VAL A 115 -14.90 -2.47 33.85
C VAL A 115 -13.88 -1.90 32.86
N HIS A 116 -12.67 -2.44 32.87
CA HIS A 116 -11.66 -2.11 31.86
C HIS A 116 -12.18 -2.56 30.49
N ARG A 117 -12.16 -1.60 29.57
CA ARG A 117 -12.57 -1.73 28.16
C ARG A 117 -11.99 -3.00 27.56
N LEU A 118 -12.87 -3.76 26.90
CA LEU A 118 -12.53 -4.82 25.96
C LEU A 118 -11.66 -4.22 24.86
N LEU A 119 -10.35 -4.37 25.01
CA LEU A 119 -9.39 -4.30 23.91
C LEU A 119 -9.72 -5.47 22.96
N SER A 120 -9.57 -5.26 21.66
CA SER A 120 -9.75 -6.30 20.65
C SER A 120 -8.95 -7.55 21.05
N PHE A 121 -9.56 -8.73 20.96
CA PHE A 121 -8.96 -10.01 21.36
C PHE A 121 -7.59 -10.26 20.70
N GLN A 122 -7.35 -9.70 19.51
CA GLN A 122 -6.07 -9.77 18.81
C GLN A 122 -4.93 -9.07 19.56
N ARG A 123 -5.21 -7.92 20.21
CA ARG A 123 -4.16 -7.18 20.92
C ARG A 123 -3.63 -7.90 22.15
N ASN A 124 -4.43 -8.75 22.80
CA ASN A 124 -3.95 -9.59 23.91
C ASN A 124 -2.95 -10.65 23.42
N LEU A 125 -3.16 -11.22 22.24
CA LEU A 125 -2.25 -12.20 21.62
C LEU A 125 -0.91 -11.57 21.21
N HIS A 126 -0.90 -10.31 20.76
CA HIS A 126 0.33 -9.57 20.44
C HIS A 126 1.04 -9.01 21.68
N SER A 127 0.28 -8.58 22.71
CA SER A 127 0.86 -8.13 24.00
C SER A 127 1.58 -9.26 24.74
N CYS A 128 1.18 -10.52 24.53
CA CYS A 128 1.90 -11.68 25.06
C CYS A 128 3.25 -11.98 24.36
N ARG A 129 3.58 -11.29 23.26
CA ARG A 129 4.91 -11.38 22.62
C ARG A 129 5.94 -10.41 23.21
N LEU A 130 5.52 -9.47 24.06
CA LEU A 130 6.40 -8.47 24.69
C LEU A 130 7.33 -9.03 25.81
N LEU A 131 7.34 -10.34 26.06
CA LEU A 131 8.18 -10.96 27.09
C LEU A 131 9.00 -12.17 26.58
N ARG A 132 9.52 -12.11 25.34
CA ARG A 132 10.57 -13.04 24.90
C ARG A 132 11.79 -12.32 24.36
N GLY A 133 12.87 -12.37 25.16
CA GLY A 133 14.24 -12.26 24.70
C GLY A 133 14.87 -10.88 24.90
N ILE A 134 15.81 -10.82 25.85
CA ILE A 134 16.88 -9.82 25.86
C ILE A 134 17.47 -9.75 24.44
N PRO A 135 17.56 -8.57 23.78
CA PRO A 135 18.23 -8.49 22.51
C PRO A 135 19.71 -8.80 22.76
N GLN A 136 20.20 -9.91 22.20
CA GLN A 136 21.63 -10.09 22.02
C GLN A 136 22.12 -8.89 21.20
N GLN A 137 22.91 -8.03 21.83
CA GLN A 137 23.65 -6.99 21.14
C GLN A 137 24.63 -7.68 20.17
N ILE A 138 24.21 -7.83 18.91
CA ILE A 138 25.12 -8.07 17.81
C ILE A 138 25.71 -6.71 17.45
N PRO A 139 27.03 -6.49 17.55
CA PRO A 139 27.63 -5.21 17.19
C PRO A 139 27.67 -5.08 15.66
N LEU A 140 26.66 -4.41 15.07
CA LEU A 140 26.55 -4.13 13.62
C LEU A 140 27.06 -2.72 13.22
N HIS A 141 27.80 -2.04 14.10
CA HIS A 141 28.16 -0.63 13.97
C HIS A 141 29.15 -0.24 12.85
N ILE A 142 29.56 -1.13 11.95
CA ILE A 142 30.49 -0.79 10.85
C ILE A 142 29.82 -0.70 9.48
N LEU A 143 28.65 -1.32 9.28
CA LEU A 143 27.90 -1.21 8.01
C LEU A 143 26.68 -0.28 8.11
N ASP A 144 26.17 -0.02 9.33
CA ASP A 144 24.96 0.80 9.54
C ASP A 144 25.18 2.31 9.24
N GLU A 145 26.40 2.84 9.35
CA GLU A 145 26.64 4.27 9.06
C GLU A 145 26.43 4.61 7.58
N ASP A 146 26.78 3.71 6.66
CA ASP A 146 26.66 3.93 5.22
C ASP A 146 25.19 3.93 4.77
N TYR A 147 24.40 2.94 5.22
CA TYR A 147 22.97 2.85 4.91
C TYR A 147 22.18 4.00 5.55
N THR A 148 22.48 4.33 6.81
CA THR A 148 21.86 5.47 7.50
C THR A 148 22.23 6.80 6.84
N GLY A 149 23.46 6.93 6.34
CA GLY A 149 23.92 8.09 5.57
C GLY A 149 23.16 8.25 4.25
N GLN A 150 23.00 7.17 3.49
CA GLN A 150 22.22 7.18 2.24
C GLN A 150 20.75 7.52 2.47
N ALA A 151 20.13 6.97 3.52
CA ALA A 151 18.76 7.30 3.90
C ALA A 151 18.62 8.80 4.23
N LYS A 152 19.58 9.40 4.96
CA LYS A 152 19.62 10.85 5.21
C LYS A 152 19.72 11.66 3.91
N CYS A 153 20.59 11.27 2.98
CA CYS A 153 20.68 11.93 1.67
C CYS A 153 19.39 11.82 0.85
N MET A 154 18.64 10.73 0.98
CA MET A 154 17.32 10.61 0.35
C MET A 154 16.33 11.61 0.96
N LEU A 155 16.32 11.78 2.29
CA LEU A 155 15.41 12.70 3.00
C LEU A 155 15.63 14.17 2.62
N GLU A 156 16.84 14.57 2.22
CA GLU A 156 17.07 15.91 1.65
C GLU A 156 16.19 16.18 0.42
N LYS A 157 15.84 15.11 -0.31
CA LYS A 157 15.00 15.09 -1.51
C LYS A 157 13.58 14.59 -1.24
N VAL A 158 13.12 14.57 0.02
CA VAL A 158 11.78 14.08 0.41
C VAL A 158 10.62 14.81 -0.28
N GLY A 159 10.84 16.02 -0.80
CA GLY A 159 9.82 16.76 -1.58
C GLY A 159 9.76 16.40 -3.06
N ASN A 160 10.64 15.54 -3.56
CA ASN A 160 10.63 15.14 -4.96
C ASN A 160 9.56 14.08 -5.20
N TRP A 161 8.74 14.28 -6.24
CA TRP A 161 7.70 13.33 -6.62
C TRP A 161 8.24 11.94 -7.03
N ASN A 162 9.52 11.86 -7.40
CA ASN A 162 10.20 10.62 -7.79
C ASN A 162 10.92 9.95 -6.60
N PHE A 163 10.57 10.28 -5.35
CA PHE A 163 11.15 9.65 -4.17
C PHE A 163 10.89 8.13 -4.19
N ASP A 164 11.96 7.32 -4.15
CA ASP A 164 11.83 5.85 -4.15
C ASP A 164 11.62 5.35 -2.71
N ILE A 165 10.34 5.23 -2.33
CA ILE A 165 9.95 4.77 -0.99
C ILE A 165 10.40 3.33 -0.71
N PHE A 166 10.49 2.47 -1.73
CA PHE A 166 10.95 1.09 -1.56
C PHE A 166 12.45 1.02 -1.28
N LEU A 167 13.25 1.86 -1.94
CA LEU A 167 14.66 1.97 -1.62
C LEU A 167 14.84 2.54 -0.21
N PHE A 168 14.10 3.58 0.13
CA PHE A 168 14.16 4.21 1.45
C PHE A 168 13.85 3.22 2.57
N ASP A 169 12.79 2.42 2.41
CA ASP A 169 12.42 1.37 3.36
C ASP A 169 13.51 0.31 3.52
N ARG A 170 14.14 -0.13 2.41
CA ARG A 170 15.28 -1.06 2.47
C ARG A 170 16.49 -0.47 3.20
N LEU A 171 16.83 0.79 2.96
CA LEU A 171 17.96 1.46 3.61
C LEU A 171 17.72 1.71 5.11
N THR A 172 16.46 1.71 5.55
CA THR A 172 16.06 1.91 6.94
C THR A 172 15.64 0.60 7.63
N ASN A 173 15.89 -0.55 7.00
CA ASN A 173 15.55 -1.88 7.50
C ASN A 173 14.07 -2.02 7.90
N GLY A 174 13.16 -1.52 7.06
CA GLY A 174 11.71 -1.56 7.33
C GLY A 174 11.20 -0.41 8.21
N ASN A 175 12.07 0.55 8.57
CA ASN A 175 11.69 1.74 9.36
C ASN A 175 11.35 2.95 8.49
N GLY A 176 10.88 2.73 7.25
CA GLY A 176 10.58 3.80 6.32
C GLY A 176 9.53 4.78 6.86
N LEU A 177 8.44 4.27 7.45
CA LEU A 177 7.36 5.10 7.98
C LEU A 177 7.80 5.96 9.17
N ILE A 178 8.46 5.37 10.16
CA ILE A 178 8.96 6.11 11.34
C ILE A 178 9.95 7.19 10.90
N THR A 179 10.96 6.80 10.11
CA THR A 179 12.06 7.69 9.74
C THR A 179 11.57 8.86 8.90
N LEU A 180 10.70 8.61 7.91
CA LEU A 180 10.12 9.65 7.06
C LEU A 180 9.21 10.58 7.86
N THR A 181 8.28 10.04 8.65
CA THR A 181 7.31 10.83 9.41
C THR A 181 8.01 11.71 10.44
N PHE A 182 8.97 11.16 11.17
CA PHE A 182 9.77 11.91 12.13
C PHE A 182 10.59 13.02 11.45
N HIS A 183 11.19 12.74 10.29
CA HIS A 183 11.88 13.76 9.52
C HIS A 183 10.94 14.92 9.11
N LEU A 184 9.74 14.61 8.62
CA LEU A 184 8.77 15.62 8.19
C LEU A 184 8.27 16.48 9.36
N LEU A 185 8.00 15.89 10.52
CA LEU A 185 7.61 16.63 11.72
C LEU A 185 8.70 17.63 12.15
N ASN A 186 9.97 17.22 12.09
CA ASN A 186 11.10 18.11 12.37
C ASN A 186 11.28 19.17 11.28
N LYS A 187 11.10 18.80 10.00
CA LYS A 187 11.24 19.72 8.86
C LYS A 187 10.26 20.88 8.91
N TYR A 188 9.04 20.64 9.39
CA TYR A 188 8.04 21.69 9.65
C TYR A 188 8.20 22.38 11.03
N GLY A 189 9.16 21.97 11.86
CA GLY A 189 9.35 22.50 13.21
C GLY A 189 8.21 22.15 14.19
N LEU A 190 7.40 21.12 13.88
CA LEU A 190 6.19 20.80 14.63
C LEU A 190 6.47 20.25 16.02
N VAL A 191 7.60 19.57 16.20
CA VAL A 191 8.04 19.06 17.50
C VAL A 191 8.19 20.20 18.50
N GLU A 192 8.90 21.26 18.12
CA GLU A 192 9.13 22.42 18.99
C GLU A 192 7.87 23.26 19.13
N LEU A 193 7.18 23.54 18.02
CA LEU A 193 6.00 24.41 17.98
C LEU A 193 4.82 23.85 18.80
N LEU A 194 4.62 22.53 18.78
CA LEU A 194 3.56 21.86 19.53
C LEU A 194 4.05 21.26 20.86
N GLN A 195 5.32 21.48 21.22
CA GLN A 195 5.95 20.98 22.44
C GLN A 195 5.78 19.46 22.61
N LEU A 196 6.03 18.71 21.54
CA LEU A 196 5.88 17.26 21.55
C LEU A 196 7.02 16.62 22.32
N ASP A 197 6.68 15.73 23.25
CA ASP A 197 7.65 14.87 23.90
C ASP A 197 8.21 13.87 22.87
N MET A 198 9.51 13.94 22.62
CA MET A 198 10.18 13.12 21.61
C MET A 198 10.14 11.63 21.89
N VAL A 199 10.12 11.22 23.17
CA VAL A 199 10.02 9.82 23.56
C VAL A 199 8.62 9.31 23.27
N LYS A 200 7.59 10.10 23.61
CA LYS A 200 6.19 9.77 23.29
C LYS A 200 5.95 9.74 21.78
N LEU A 201 6.52 10.69 21.04
CA LEU A 201 6.41 10.76 19.59
C LEU A 201 7.04 9.52 18.95
N TRP A 202 8.27 9.19 19.33
CA TRP A 202 8.95 7.99 18.81
C TRP A 202 8.16 6.72 19.12
N ARG A 203 7.68 6.58 20.36
CA ARG A 203 6.83 5.45 20.76
C ARG A 203 5.55 5.38 19.93
N PHE A 204 4.88 6.51 19.69
CA PHE A 204 3.69 6.56 18.85
C PHE A 204 3.99 6.09 17.41
N LEU A 205 5.06 6.58 16.80
CA LEU A 205 5.44 6.18 15.43
C LEU A 205 5.81 4.70 15.34
N VAL A 206 6.52 4.16 16.33
CA VAL A 206 6.81 2.71 16.42
C VAL A 206 5.51 1.90 16.50
N MET A 207 4.60 2.29 17.39
CA MET A 207 3.32 1.59 17.52
C MET A 207 2.50 1.64 16.23
N VAL A 208 2.50 2.78 15.53
CA VAL A 208 1.84 2.91 14.22
C VAL A 208 2.46 1.95 13.21
N GLN A 209 3.79 1.91 13.07
CA GLN A 209 4.46 1.06 12.09
C GLN A 209 4.24 -0.44 12.36
N GLU A 210 4.33 -0.87 13.62
CA GLU A 210 4.19 -2.27 14.00
C GLU A 210 2.74 -2.78 13.95
N ASP A 211 1.76 -1.88 14.03
CA ASP A 211 0.34 -2.22 13.86
C ASP A 211 -0.08 -2.29 12.37
N TYR A 212 0.84 -2.05 11.43
CA TYR A 212 0.64 -2.44 10.02
C TYR A 212 1.09 -3.88 9.79
N HIS A 213 0.27 -4.67 9.08
CA HIS A 213 0.58 -6.05 8.73
C HIS A 213 1.62 -6.12 7.60
N SER A 214 2.88 -6.39 7.95
CA SER A 214 4.00 -6.51 6.99
C SER A 214 3.83 -7.61 5.93
N ASP A 215 2.92 -8.56 6.19
CA ASP A 215 2.54 -9.68 5.35
C ASP A 215 1.52 -9.31 4.27
N ASN A 216 0.81 -8.19 4.40
CA ASN A 216 -0.01 -7.65 3.31
C ASN A 216 0.92 -7.16 2.17
N PRO A 217 0.70 -7.59 0.91
CA PRO A 217 1.51 -7.15 -0.22
C PRO A 217 1.50 -5.62 -0.44
N TYR A 218 0.34 -4.98 -0.24
CA TYR A 218 0.10 -3.55 -0.50
C TYR A 218 -0.20 -2.77 0.78
N HIS A 219 -1.26 -3.10 1.54
CA HIS A 219 -1.71 -2.31 2.69
C HIS A 219 -0.83 -2.59 3.93
N ASN A 220 0.39 -2.07 3.90
CA ASN A 220 1.43 -2.19 4.93
C ASN A 220 2.10 -0.82 5.22
N ALA A 221 3.06 -0.78 6.15
CA ALA A 221 3.72 0.47 6.56
C ALA A 221 4.45 1.21 5.41
N VAL A 222 4.87 0.51 4.35
CA VAL A 222 5.53 1.14 3.20
C VAL A 222 4.53 1.94 2.37
N HIS A 223 3.29 1.43 2.22
CA HIS A 223 2.20 2.19 1.60
C HIS A 223 1.87 3.44 2.42
N ALA A 224 1.71 3.30 3.74
CA ALA A 224 1.51 4.45 4.62
C ALA A 224 2.62 5.51 4.51
N ALA A 225 3.87 5.06 4.34
CA ALA A 225 5.01 5.96 4.14
C ALA A 225 4.98 6.66 2.78
N ASP A 226 4.54 5.98 1.71
CA ASP A 226 4.35 6.56 0.37
C ASP A 226 3.24 7.63 0.39
N VAL A 227 2.10 7.31 1.00
CA VAL A 227 0.98 8.24 1.17
C VAL A 227 1.39 9.45 2.00
N THR A 228 2.16 9.26 3.08
CA THR A 228 2.70 10.36 3.89
C THR A 228 3.66 11.25 3.09
N GLN A 229 4.51 10.66 2.25
CA GLN A 229 5.41 11.41 1.37
C GLN A 229 4.64 12.18 0.27
N ALA A 230 3.61 11.58 -0.34
CA ALA A 230 2.76 12.24 -1.31
C ALA A 230 1.97 13.39 -0.68
N MET A 231 1.41 13.17 0.51
CA MET A 231 0.69 14.19 1.29
C MET A 231 1.61 15.38 1.59
N TYR A 232 2.88 15.12 1.94
CA TYR A 232 3.88 16.18 2.08
C TYR A 232 4.06 16.98 0.79
N CYS A 233 4.21 16.34 -0.36
CA CYS A 233 4.29 17.05 -1.66
C CYS A 233 3.06 17.93 -1.93
N TYR A 234 1.85 17.46 -1.63
CA TYR A 234 0.63 18.27 -1.80
C TYR A 234 0.57 19.46 -0.84
N MET A 235 0.98 19.30 0.41
CA MET A 235 1.04 20.41 1.36
C MET A 235 2.10 21.45 1.00
N GLN A 236 3.07 21.12 0.13
CA GLN A 236 4.04 22.06 -0.44
C GLN A 236 3.51 22.82 -1.66
N GLU A 237 2.35 22.45 -2.21
CA GLU A 237 1.76 23.18 -3.34
C GLU A 237 1.48 24.64 -2.94
N PRO A 238 1.72 25.64 -3.83
CA PRO A 238 1.81 27.04 -3.42
C PRO A 238 0.59 27.59 -2.69
N MET A 239 -0.62 27.17 -3.06
CA MET A 239 -1.86 27.61 -2.43
C MET A 239 -2.03 27.03 -1.03
N LEU A 240 -1.65 25.77 -0.84
CA LEU A 240 -1.73 25.09 0.45
C LEU A 240 -0.61 25.53 1.39
N ALA A 241 0.63 25.56 0.92
CA ALA A 241 1.79 25.98 1.71
C ALA A 241 1.62 27.39 2.32
N LYS A 242 0.91 28.29 1.64
CA LYS A 242 0.59 29.65 2.14
C LYS A 242 -0.57 29.71 3.13
N SER A 243 -1.44 28.70 3.13
CA SER A 243 -2.73 28.77 3.84
C SER A 243 -2.81 27.81 5.05
N LEU A 244 -2.06 26.71 5.02
CA LEU A 244 -2.08 25.70 6.07
C LEU A 244 -1.41 26.21 7.35
N THR A 245 -2.05 25.93 8.48
CA THR A 245 -1.50 26.14 9.81
C THR A 245 -0.68 24.93 10.26
N SER A 246 0.13 25.09 11.31
CA SER A 246 0.86 23.96 11.91
C SER A 246 -0.08 22.83 12.38
N TYR A 247 -1.29 23.19 12.81
CA TYR A 247 -2.33 22.24 13.19
C TYR A 247 -2.85 21.44 11.98
N ASP A 248 -3.11 22.12 10.86
CA ASP A 248 -3.52 21.48 9.61
C ASP A 248 -2.44 20.50 9.10
N ILE A 249 -1.16 20.88 9.20
CA ILE A 249 -0.02 20.08 8.75
C ILE A 249 0.16 18.83 9.61
N ILE A 250 0.13 18.94 10.94
CA ILE A 250 0.29 17.76 11.80
C ILE A 250 -0.87 16.78 11.61
N LEU A 251 -2.11 17.27 11.48
CA LEU A 251 -3.26 16.43 11.16
C LEU A 251 -3.09 15.70 9.83
N GLY A 252 -2.65 16.41 8.78
CA GLY A 252 -2.39 15.81 7.47
C GLY A 252 -1.33 14.71 7.50
N ILE A 253 -0.21 14.94 8.20
CA ILE A 253 0.86 13.95 8.36
C ILE A 253 0.36 12.73 9.16
N LEU A 254 -0.31 12.95 10.30
CA LEU A 254 -0.80 11.85 11.14
C LEU A 254 -1.90 11.04 10.44
N ALA A 255 -2.81 11.70 9.72
CA ALA A 255 -3.84 11.03 8.93
C ALA A 255 -3.20 10.14 7.86
N ALA A 256 -2.26 10.66 7.08
CA ALA A 256 -1.57 9.89 6.06
C ALA A 256 -0.83 8.67 6.63
N ALA A 257 -0.12 8.85 7.76
CA ALA A 257 0.63 7.78 8.40
C ALA A 257 -0.25 6.69 9.04
N THR A 258 -1.55 6.95 9.25
CA THR A 258 -2.46 6.03 9.98
C THR A 258 -3.73 5.67 9.22
N HIS A 259 -3.89 6.12 7.97
CA HIS A 259 -5.16 5.97 7.23
C HIS A 259 -5.57 4.51 6.99
N ASP A 260 -4.61 3.59 6.99
CA ASP A 260 -4.78 2.14 6.76
C ASP A 260 -4.28 1.29 7.96
N LEU A 261 -4.22 1.88 9.15
CA LEU A 261 -3.66 1.22 10.33
C LEU A 261 -4.43 -0.07 10.68
N ASP A 262 -3.72 -1.19 10.91
CA ASP A 262 -4.31 -2.51 11.16
C ASP A 262 -5.24 -3.00 10.02
N HIS A 263 -4.89 -2.71 8.76
CA HIS A 263 -5.61 -3.21 7.59
C HIS A 263 -5.49 -4.74 7.47
N PRO A 264 -6.60 -5.50 7.34
CA PRO A 264 -6.61 -6.96 7.39
C PRO A 264 -6.23 -7.65 6.06
N GLY A 265 -5.88 -6.88 5.03
CA GLY A 265 -5.58 -7.40 3.70
C GLY A 265 -6.80 -7.80 2.87
N VAL A 266 -8.00 -7.43 3.33
CA VAL A 266 -9.28 -7.73 2.68
C VAL A 266 -10.21 -6.54 2.70
N ASN A 267 -11.07 -6.43 1.68
CA ASN A 267 -11.97 -5.30 1.49
C ASN A 267 -13.23 -5.35 2.39
N GLN A 268 -13.94 -4.22 2.48
CA GLN A 268 -15.18 -4.11 3.24
C GLN A 268 -16.26 -5.15 2.83
N PRO A 269 -16.58 -5.37 1.54
CA PRO A 269 -17.53 -6.41 1.15
C PRO A 269 -17.18 -7.80 1.67
N PHE A 270 -15.90 -8.15 1.74
CA PHE A 270 -15.45 -9.41 2.34
C PHE A 270 -15.75 -9.49 3.83
N LEU A 271 -15.44 -8.43 4.59
CA LEU A 271 -15.73 -8.38 6.02
C LEU A 271 -17.23 -8.50 6.32
N ILE A 272 -18.07 -7.90 5.48
CA ILE A 272 -19.53 -7.97 5.60
C ILE A 272 -20.02 -9.39 5.32
N LYS A 273 -19.63 -9.99 4.18
CA LYS A 273 -20.13 -11.32 3.78
C LYS A 273 -19.62 -12.47 4.64
N THR A 274 -18.58 -12.24 5.45
CA THR A 274 -18.00 -13.20 6.39
C THR A 274 -18.40 -12.94 7.84
N ASP A 275 -19.35 -12.02 8.08
CA ASP A 275 -19.81 -11.63 9.41
C ASP A 275 -18.67 -11.26 10.38
N HIS A 276 -17.63 -10.60 9.85
CA HIS A 276 -16.49 -10.17 10.66
C HIS A 276 -16.94 -9.17 11.73
N TYR A 277 -16.36 -9.25 12.94
CA TYR A 277 -16.80 -8.42 14.07
C TYR A 277 -16.71 -6.91 13.79
N LEU A 278 -15.76 -6.48 12.95
CA LEU A 278 -15.63 -5.07 12.52
C LEU A 278 -16.84 -4.60 11.72
N ALA A 279 -17.40 -5.44 10.85
CA ALA A 279 -18.60 -5.10 10.07
C ALA A 279 -19.80 -4.86 11.00
N THR A 280 -19.94 -5.68 12.05
CA THR A 280 -20.95 -5.47 13.10
C THR A 280 -20.67 -4.19 13.90
N LEU A 281 -19.43 -3.98 14.33
CA LEU A 281 -19.02 -2.84 15.15
C LEU A 281 -19.31 -1.49 14.47
N TYR A 282 -19.04 -1.41 13.15
CA TYR A 282 -19.20 -0.21 12.35
C TYR A 282 -20.44 -0.23 11.45
N ARG A 283 -21.36 -1.16 11.69
CA ARG A 283 -22.67 -1.25 11.02
C ARG A 283 -22.56 -1.15 9.49
N ASN A 284 -21.62 -1.92 8.92
CA ASN A 284 -21.40 -2.04 7.48
C ASN A 284 -21.12 -0.70 6.75
N THR A 285 -20.68 0.35 7.47
CA THR A 285 -20.45 1.69 6.90
C THR A 285 -19.00 2.11 7.12
N SER A 286 -18.23 2.29 6.04
CA SER A 286 -16.80 2.65 6.07
C SER A 286 -16.06 1.83 7.13
N VAL A 287 -16.21 0.50 7.07
CA VAL A 287 -15.83 -0.45 8.12
C VAL A 287 -14.33 -0.39 8.38
N LEU A 288 -13.54 -0.35 7.31
CA LEU A 288 -12.09 -0.29 7.35
C LEU A 288 -11.63 1.08 7.84
N GLU A 289 -12.15 2.17 7.27
CA GLU A 289 -11.70 3.52 7.60
C GLU A 289 -12.08 3.91 9.04
N ASN A 290 -13.23 3.45 9.54
CA ASN A 290 -13.56 3.58 10.97
C ASN A 290 -12.58 2.77 11.85
N HIS A 291 -12.19 1.57 11.42
CA HIS A 291 -11.21 0.76 12.13
C HIS A 291 -9.86 1.48 12.23
N HIS A 292 -9.31 1.92 11.11
CA HIS A 292 -8.06 2.67 11.04
C HIS A 292 -8.10 3.92 11.93
N TRP A 293 -9.19 4.69 11.85
CA TRP A 293 -9.41 5.86 12.71
C TRP A 293 -9.42 5.51 14.20
N LYS A 294 -10.21 4.51 14.63
CA LYS A 294 -10.30 4.16 16.04
C LYS A 294 -9.00 3.57 16.58
N SER A 295 -8.27 2.81 15.76
CA SER A 295 -6.93 2.32 16.07
C SER A 295 -5.96 3.48 16.27
N ALA A 296 -5.93 4.45 15.35
CA ALA A 296 -5.06 5.63 15.44
C ALA A 296 -5.35 6.45 16.72
N VAL A 297 -6.62 6.68 17.04
CA VAL A 297 -7.04 7.34 18.29
C VAL A 297 -6.62 6.53 19.52
N GLY A 298 -6.71 5.20 19.45
CA GLY A 298 -6.22 4.30 20.51
C GLY A 298 -4.74 4.53 20.80
N LEU A 299 -3.90 4.56 19.76
CA LEU A 299 -2.46 4.78 19.87
C LEU A 299 -2.11 6.18 20.38
N LEU A 300 -2.81 7.22 19.91
CA LEU A 300 -2.62 8.60 20.40
C LEU A 300 -2.89 8.72 21.91
N ARG A 301 -3.98 8.09 22.38
CA ARG A 301 -4.36 8.10 23.80
C ARG A 301 -3.40 7.28 24.66
N GLU A 302 -2.96 6.12 24.18
CA GLU A 302 -2.05 5.24 24.90
C GLU A 302 -0.66 5.85 25.07
N THR A 303 -0.16 6.49 24.03
CA THR A 303 1.15 7.16 24.06
C THR A 303 1.10 8.48 24.82
N GLY A 304 -0.09 9.08 24.94
CA GLY A 304 -0.29 10.38 25.56
C GLY A 304 0.48 11.48 24.81
N LEU A 305 0.64 11.36 23.49
CA LEU A 305 1.43 12.27 22.66
C LEU A 305 0.94 13.72 22.78
N PHE A 306 -0.37 13.90 22.90
CA PHE A 306 -1.03 15.20 23.06
C PHE A 306 -1.60 15.42 24.47
N SER A 307 -1.13 14.68 25.48
CA SER A 307 -1.72 14.73 26.83
C SER A 307 -1.58 16.08 27.54
N HIS A 308 -0.68 16.95 27.06
CA HIS A 308 -0.48 18.31 27.57
C HIS A 308 -1.45 19.32 26.94
N LEU A 309 -2.10 18.99 25.82
CA LEU A 309 -3.10 19.84 25.21
C LEU A 309 -4.41 19.81 26.03
N PRO A 310 -5.22 20.89 25.98
CA PRO A 310 -6.57 20.86 26.53
C PRO A 310 -7.38 19.67 26.01
N ALA A 311 -8.27 19.14 26.86
CA ALA A 311 -9.09 17.98 26.51
C ALA A 311 -9.99 18.25 25.29
N GLU A 312 -10.49 19.48 25.13
CA GLU A 312 -11.29 19.90 23.99
C GLU A 312 -10.48 19.84 22.68
N ASP A 313 -9.24 20.35 22.68
CA ASP A 313 -8.36 20.32 21.52
C ASP A 313 -8.00 18.89 21.13
N SER A 314 -7.72 18.02 22.11
CA SER A 314 -7.46 16.61 21.86
C SER A 314 -8.66 15.90 21.22
N LEU A 315 -9.88 16.15 21.71
CA LEU A 315 -11.10 15.59 21.13
C LEU A 315 -11.39 16.13 19.73
N ASN A 316 -11.14 17.42 19.50
CA ASN A 316 -11.27 18.04 18.18
C ASN A 316 -10.28 17.42 17.19
N MET A 317 -9.03 17.22 17.60
CA MET A 317 -8.00 16.56 16.80
C MET A 317 -8.39 15.12 16.44
N GLU A 318 -8.88 14.34 17.41
CA GLU A 318 -9.36 12.97 17.14
C GLU A 318 -10.51 12.94 16.12
N ARG A 319 -11.41 13.91 16.17
CA ARG A 319 -12.54 14.04 15.23
C ARG A 319 -12.07 14.43 13.84
N GLU A 320 -11.16 15.40 13.73
CA GLU A 320 -10.65 15.87 12.43
C GLU A 320 -9.72 14.87 11.78
N LEU A 321 -8.90 14.17 12.57
CA LEU A 321 -8.14 13.00 12.12
C LEU A 321 -9.06 11.93 11.51
N GLY A 322 -10.14 11.58 12.22
CA GLY A 322 -11.14 10.65 11.69
C GLY A 322 -11.83 11.15 10.43
N SER A 323 -12.11 12.45 10.35
CA SER A 323 -12.70 13.07 9.17
C SER A 323 -11.78 12.99 7.94
N LEU A 324 -10.46 13.07 8.11
CA LEU A 324 -9.47 12.86 7.04
C LEU A 324 -9.44 11.39 6.61
N ILE A 325 -9.30 10.47 7.57
CA ILE A 325 -9.22 9.02 7.30
C ILE A 325 -10.51 8.52 6.63
N LEU A 326 -11.70 8.90 7.12
CA LEU A 326 -12.97 8.50 6.50
C LEU A 326 -13.15 9.01 5.07
N ALA A 327 -12.39 10.01 4.62
CA ALA A 327 -12.42 10.46 3.24
C ALA A 327 -11.72 9.50 2.27
N THR A 328 -10.83 8.64 2.76
CA THR A 328 -10.12 7.65 1.91
C THR A 328 -11.02 6.51 1.46
N ASP A 329 -12.18 6.29 2.11
CA ASP A 329 -13.19 5.32 1.68
C ASP A 329 -13.53 5.51 0.19
N ILE A 330 -13.04 4.57 -0.62
CA ILE A 330 -13.12 4.65 -2.07
C ILE A 330 -14.57 4.51 -2.57
N SER A 331 -15.43 3.83 -1.81
CA SER A 331 -16.85 3.68 -2.15
C SER A 331 -17.59 5.03 -2.14
N ARG A 332 -17.05 6.02 -1.43
CA ARG A 332 -17.60 7.37 -1.30
C ARG A 332 -16.90 8.39 -2.17
N GLN A 333 -16.00 7.98 -3.07
CA GLN A 333 -15.25 8.92 -3.92
C GLN A 333 -16.16 9.87 -4.70
N ASN A 334 -17.27 9.38 -5.26
CA ASN A 334 -18.20 10.20 -6.03
C ASN A 334 -18.78 11.36 -5.19
N ASP A 335 -19.10 11.13 -3.91
CA ASP A 335 -19.63 12.17 -3.02
C ASP A 335 -18.61 13.32 -2.85
N TYR A 336 -17.35 12.96 -2.57
CA TYR A 336 -16.26 13.91 -2.38
C TYR A 336 -15.92 14.62 -3.70
N LEU A 337 -15.84 13.89 -4.81
CA LEU A 337 -15.49 14.44 -6.12
C LEU A 337 -16.59 15.38 -6.64
N SER A 338 -17.86 15.02 -6.52
CA SER A 338 -18.99 15.88 -6.90
C SER A 338 -19.04 17.15 -6.04
N ARG A 339 -18.77 17.03 -4.73
CA ARG A 339 -18.66 18.20 -3.85
C ARG A 339 -17.48 19.09 -4.26
N PHE A 340 -16.33 18.51 -4.58
CA PHE A 340 -15.14 19.26 -4.99
C PHE A 340 -15.36 19.98 -6.30
N ARG A 341 -15.86 19.28 -7.32
CA ARG A 341 -16.25 19.86 -8.61
C ARG A 341 -17.21 21.04 -8.45
N ARG A 342 -18.26 20.88 -7.63
CA ARG A 342 -19.20 21.98 -7.35
C ARG A 342 -18.52 23.20 -6.72
N HIS A 343 -17.59 22.99 -5.80
CA HIS A 343 -16.82 24.09 -5.19
C HIS A 343 -15.91 24.80 -6.21
N LEU A 344 -15.32 24.05 -7.15
CA LEU A 344 -14.50 24.59 -8.24
C LEU A 344 -15.36 25.35 -9.27
N ASP A 345 -16.49 24.79 -9.68
CA ASP A 345 -17.41 25.41 -10.63
C ASP A 345 -18.03 26.71 -10.08
N GLN A 346 -18.23 26.79 -8.77
CA GLN A 346 -18.77 27.97 -8.08
C GLN A 346 -17.68 28.96 -7.64
N GLU A 347 -16.40 28.62 -7.82
CA GLU A 347 -15.25 29.43 -7.39
C GLU A 347 -15.34 29.91 -5.92
N ASN A 348 -15.90 29.09 -5.03
CA ASN A 348 -16.21 29.49 -3.65
C ASN A 348 -15.29 28.87 -2.59
N LEU A 349 -14.20 28.21 -3.01
CA LEU A 349 -13.16 27.74 -2.10
C LEU A 349 -12.39 28.92 -1.51
N CYS A 350 -12.25 28.91 -0.19
CA CYS A 350 -11.62 30.00 0.56
C CYS A 350 -10.67 29.40 1.59
N LEU A 351 -9.38 29.34 1.28
CA LEU A 351 -8.40 28.66 2.12
C LEU A 351 -8.06 29.40 3.43
N SER A 352 -8.58 30.62 3.65
CA SER A 352 -8.56 31.23 4.99
C SER A 352 -9.60 30.60 5.93
N ASN A 353 -10.64 29.93 5.39
CA ASN A 353 -11.63 29.19 6.16
C ASN A 353 -11.13 27.79 6.52
N ALA A 354 -11.16 27.45 7.81
CA ALA A 354 -10.69 26.15 8.33
C ALA A 354 -11.44 24.95 7.73
N SER A 355 -12.76 25.04 7.55
CA SER A 355 -13.56 23.95 6.95
C SER A 355 -13.22 23.72 5.47
N HIS A 356 -12.94 24.80 4.73
CA HIS A 356 -12.48 24.67 3.35
C HIS A 356 -11.05 24.10 3.28
N ARG A 357 -10.12 24.52 4.15
CA ARG A 357 -8.78 23.90 4.23
C ARG A 357 -8.87 22.42 4.56
N HIS A 358 -9.66 22.05 5.58
CA HIS A 358 -9.87 20.67 5.97
C HIS A 358 -10.44 19.83 4.83
N PHE A 359 -11.43 20.36 4.10
CA PHE A 359 -11.97 19.68 2.93
C PHE A 359 -10.93 19.48 1.82
N ILE A 360 -10.06 20.47 1.56
CA ILE A 360 -8.98 20.29 0.59
C ILE A 360 -7.92 19.30 1.09
N LEU A 361 -7.64 19.24 2.39
CA LEU A 361 -6.78 18.19 2.96
C LEU A 361 -7.40 16.79 2.79
N GLN A 362 -8.72 16.64 2.90
CA GLN A 362 -9.41 15.39 2.56
C GLN A 362 -9.15 15.03 1.09
N MET A 363 -9.32 15.99 0.17
CA MET A 363 -9.05 15.75 -1.25
C MET A 363 -7.57 15.43 -1.53
N ALA A 364 -6.64 16.09 -0.84
CA ALA A 364 -5.21 15.84 -0.96
C ALA A 364 -4.83 14.44 -0.44
N LEU A 365 -5.39 14.01 0.70
CA LEU A 365 -5.18 12.67 1.24
C LEU A 365 -5.75 11.60 0.31
N LYS A 366 -6.95 11.83 -0.27
CA LYS A 366 -7.48 10.95 -1.32
C LYS A 366 -6.55 10.86 -2.52
N CYS A 367 -6.01 12.00 -2.99
CA CYS A 367 -5.03 11.98 -4.07
C CYS A 367 -3.80 11.16 -3.67
N ALA A 368 -3.28 11.34 -2.44
CA ALA A 368 -2.09 10.67 -1.94
C ALA A 368 -2.27 9.15 -1.88
N ASP A 369 -3.41 8.71 -1.38
CA ASP A 369 -3.79 7.31 -1.25
C ASP A 369 -3.79 6.59 -2.60
N ILE A 370 -4.36 7.23 -3.65
CA ILE A 370 -4.45 6.64 -4.99
C ILE A 370 -3.43 7.19 -6.00
N CYS A 371 -2.31 7.77 -5.55
CA CYS A 371 -1.33 8.40 -6.46
C CYS A 371 -0.36 7.44 -7.14
N ASN A 372 -0.41 6.13 -6.87
CA ASN A 372 0.58 5.21 -7.43
C ASN A 372 0.66 5.27 -8.98
N PRO A 373 -0.47 5.33 -9.73
CA PRO A 373 -0.45 5.56 -11.18
C PRO A 373 0.22 6.86 -11.63
N CYS A 374 0.32 7.85 -10.76
CA CYS A 374 0.93 9.17 -11.01
C CYS A 374 2.44 9.18 -10.76
N ARG A 375 3.02 8.09 -10.27
CA ARG A 375 4.47 7.94 -10.04
C ARG A 375 5.18 7.50 -11.33
N PRO A 376 6.51 7.67 -11.43
CA PRO A 376 7.30 7.06 -12.51
C PRO A 376 6.99 5.57 -12.69
N TRP A 377 7.06 5.09 -13.93
CA TRP A 377 6.69 3.72 -14.31
C TRP A 377 7.21 2.64 -13.36
N GLU A 378 8.48 2.68 -12.97
CA GLU A 378 9.08 1.67 -12.09
C GLU A 378 8.41 1.58 -10.71
N LEU A 379 7.98 2.70 -10.14
CA LEU A 379 7.26 2.72 -8.87
C LEU A 379 5.80 2.33 -9.05
N SER A 380 5.15 2.92 -10.06
CA SER A 380 3.75 2.65 -10.43
C SER A 380 3.52 1.16 -10.71
N LYS A 381 4.44 0.52 -11.46
CA LYS A 381 4.40 -0.90 -11.79
C LYS A 381 4.52 -1.78 -10.54
N ARG A 382 5.48 -1.51 -9.65
CA ARG A 382 5.64 -2.26 -8.39
C ARG A 382 4.40 -2.17 -7.51
N TRP A 383 3.83 -0.97 -7.37
CA TRP A 383 2.58 -0.79 -6.63
C TRP A 383 1.40 -1.53 -7.28
N SER A 384 1.30 -1.48 -8.61
CA SER A 384 0.29 -2.21 -9.37
C SER A 384 0.36 -3.72 -9.18
N GLU A 385 1.58 -4.28 -9.17
CA GLU A 385 1.82 -5.71 -8.91
C GLU A 385 1.42 -6.08 -7.48
N LYS A 386 1.81 -5.28 -6.49
CA LYS A 386 1.48 -5.48 -5.07
C LYS A 386 -0.01 -5.42 -4.76
N VAL A 387 -0.70 -4.37 -5.23
CA VAL A 387 -2.15 -4.23 -4.97
C VAL A 387 -2.94 -5.36 -5.64
N THR A 388 -2.52 -5.77 -6.84
CA THR A 388 -3.16 -6.87 -7.56
C THR A 388 -2.87 -8.21 -6.89
N GLU A 389 -1.66 -8.41 -6.36
CA GLU A 389 -1.33 -9.61 -5.58
C GLU A 389 -2.25 -9.73 -4.35
N GLU A 390 -2.48 -8.64 -3.62
CA GLU A 390 -3.37 -8.64 -2.46
C GLU A 390 -4.84 -8.91 -2.84
N PHE A 391 -5.34 -8.31 -3.91
CA PHE A 391 -6.66 -8.62 -4.46
C PHE A 391 -6.80 -10.11 -4.81
N PHE A 392 -5.79 -10.67 -5.46
CA PHE A 392 -5.78 -12.07 -5.83
C PHE A 392 -5.66 -13.01 -4.63
N GLN A 393 -4.93 -12.62 -3.58
CA GLN A 393 -4.91 -13.38 -2.33
C GLN A 393 -6.30 -13.45 -1.68
N GLN A 394 -7.05 -12.34 -1.65
CA GLN A 394 -8.45 -12.38 -1.21
C GLN A 394 -9.31 -13.27 -2.13
N GLY A 395 -9.18 -13.14 -3.46
CA GLY A 395 -9.93 -13.97 -4.41
C GLY A 395 -9.68 -15.47 -4.24
N ASP A 396 -8.45 -15.86 -3.95
CA ASP A 396 -8.10 -17.26 -3.66
C ASP A 396 -8.77 -17.76 -2.37
N ILE A 397 -8.83 -16.92 -1.33
CA ILE A 397 -9.54 -17.22 -0.08
C ILE A 397 -11.04 -17.40 -0.36
N GLU A 398 -11.64 -16.49 -1.12
CA GLU A 398 -13.05 -16.56 -1.50
C GLU A 398 -13.36 -17.85 -2.27
N LYS A 399 -12.54 -18.20 -3.27
CA LYS A 399 -12.69 -19.43 -4.05
C LYS A 399 -12.52 -20.68 -3.18
N LYS A 400 -11.49 -20.71 -2.32
CA LYS A 400 -11.23 -21.82 -1.38
C LYS A 400 -12.39 -22.05 -0.42
N HIS A 401 -13.02 -20.98 0.05
CA HIS A 401 -14.15 -21.04 0.98
C HIS A 401 -15.52 -21.06 0.28
N LYS A 402 -15.55 -21.22 -1.05
CA LYS A 402 -16.78 -21.26 -1.87
C LYS A 402 -17.67 -20.03 -1.71
N LEU A 403 -17.05 -18.88 -1.46
CA LEU A 403 -17.70 -17.57 -1.50
C LEU A 403 -17.72 -17.06 -2.94
N GLU A 404 -18.66 -16.17 -3.25
CA GLU A 404 -18.61 -15.40 -4.50
C GLU A 404 -17.31 -14.58 -4.52
N VAL A 405 -16.51 -14.78 -5.57
CA VAL A 405 -15.25 -14.07 -5.76
C VAL A 405 -15.55 -12.61 -6.10
N SER A 406 -14.90 -11.70 -5.39
CA SER A 406 -15.06 -10.26 -5.61
C SER A 406 -14.69 -9.87 -7.04
N PRO A 407 -15.37 -8.88 -7.63
CA PRO A 407 -15.00 -8.36 -8.95
C PRO A 407 -13.53 -7.99 -9.00
N LEU A 408 -12.85 -8.33 -10.10
CA LEU A 408 -11.41 -8.12 -10.34
C LEU A 408 -10.45 -9.03 -9.56
N TYR A 409 -10.92 -9.82 -8.58
CA TYR A 409 -10.04 -10.53 -7.63
C TYR A 409 -9.70 -11.95 -8.10
N ASP A 410 -10.30 -12.43 -9.19
CA ASP A 410 -9.95 -13.73 -9.78
C ASP A 410 -8.72 -13.60 -10.70
N ARG A 411 -7.60 -14.21 -10.27
CA ARG A 411 -6.32 -14.25 -11.02
C ARG A 411 -6.36 -15.09 -12.29
N GLU A 412 -7.35 -15.96 -12.47
CA GLU A 412 -7.52 -16.76 -13.69
C GLU A 412 -8.20 -15.96 -14.82
N ILE A 413 -8.95 -14.90 -14.46
CA ILE A 413 -9.79 -14.12 -15.38
C ILE A 413 -9.21 -12.72 -15.61
N ASN A 414 -8.60 -12.13 -14.57
CA ASN A 414 -8.10 -10.77 -14.58
C ASN A 414 -6.58 -10.71 -14.71
N THR A 415 -6.09 -9.62 -15.29
CA THR A 415 -4.66 -9.33 -15.38
C THR A 415 -4.37 -8.00 -14.70
N VAL A 416 -3.14 -7.82 -14.21
CA VAL A 416 -2.67 -6.54 -13.64
C VAL A 416 -3.00 -5.39 -14.60
N GLY A 417 -2.64 -5.52 -15.88
CA GLY A 417 -2.89 -4.48 -16.88
C GLY A 417 -4.36 -4.10 -17.04
N LYS A 418 -5.29 -5.07 -17.07
CA LYS A 418 -6.73 -4.77 -17.17
C LYS A 418 -7.25 -4.03 -15.94
N ILE A 419 -6.87 -4.48 -14.75
CA ILE A 419 -7.24 -3.86 -13.47
C ILE A 419 -6.73 -2.42 -13.43
N GLN A 420 -5.45 -2.21 -13.76
CA GLN A 420 -4.81 -0.90 -13.72
C GLN A 420 -5.41 0.07 -14.75
N ILE A 421 -5.68 -0.36 -15.98
CA ILE A 421 -6.31 0.51 -16.98
C ILE A 421 -7.71 0.94 -16.52
N GLY A 422 -8.50 0.01 -15.97
CA GLY A 422 -9.82 0.32 -15.41
C GLY A 422 -9.73 1.31 -14.25
N PHE A 423 -8.85 1.05 -13.29
CA PHE A 423 -8.63 1.92 -12.13
C PHE A 423 -8.18 3.33 -12.55
N MET A 424 -7.20 3.45 -13.45
CA MET A 424 -6.75 4.74 -13.96
C MET A 424 -7.90 5.50 -14.62
N THR A 425 -8.66 4.84 -15.50
CA THR A 425 -9.73 5.49 -16.28
C THR A 425 -10.91 5.96 -15.43
N TYR A 426 -11.36 5.11 -14.49
CA TYR A 426 -12.64 5.32 -13.81
C TYR A 426 -12.49 5.88 -12.40
N VAL A 427 -11.32 5.78 -11.80
CA VAL A 427 -11.07 6.19 -10.41
C VAL A 427 -10.02 7.29 -10.33
N ALA A 428 -8.82 7.08 -10.86
CA ALA A 428 -7.72 8.02 -10.70
C ALA A 428 -7.86 9.26 -11.60
N GLU A 429 -8.03 9.10 -12.91
CA GLU A 429 -8.12 10.22 -13.88
C GLU A 429 -9.17 11.27 -13.46
N PRO A 430 -10.41 10.91 -13.07
CA PRO A 430 -11.40 11.89 -12.64
C PRO A 430 -10.98 12.70 -11.42
N LEU A 431 -10.32 12.07 -10.43
CA LEU A 431 -9.85 12.76 -9.23
C LEU A 431 -8.71 13.74 -9.57
N PHE A 432 -7.70 13.26 -10.29
CA PHE A 432 -6.53 14.06 -10.62
C PHE A 432 -6.82 15.18 -11.63
N ALA A 433 -7.85 15.02 -12.48
CA ALA A 433 -8.33 16.10 -13.33
C ALA A 433 -8.91 17.27 -12.50
N GLU A 434 -9.76 16.99 -11.51
CA GLU A 434 -10.29 18.03 -10.62
C GLU A 434 -9.20 18.62 -9.70
N TRP A 435 -8.26 17.79 -9.22
CA TRP A 435 -7.10 18.29 -8.47
C TRP A 435 -6.25 19.23 -9.31
N THR A 436 -6.04 18.93 -10.59
CA THR A 436 -5.31 19.81 -11.51
C THR A 436 -6.05 21.11 -11.77
N ARG A 437 -7.39 21.10 -11.86
CA ARG A 437 -8.20 22.33 -11.91
C ARG A 437 -8.03 23.20 -10.67
N PHE A 438 -7.86 22.59 -9.50
CA PHE A 438 -7.62 23.29 -8.24
C PHE A 438 -6.20 23.83 -8.10
N SER A 439 -5.20 23.00 -8.41
CA SER A 439 -3.78 23.33 -8.31
C SER A 439 -3.10 23.07 -9.66
N ASP A 440 -3.21 24.01 -10.59
CA ASP A 440 -2.59 23.90 -11.92
C ASP A 440 -1.10 24.24 -11.84
N THR A 441 -0.32 23.27 -11.38
CA THR A 441 1.12 23.39 -11.17
C THR A 441 1.88 22.34 -11.96
N ARG A 442 3.21 22.47 -11.98
CA ARG A 442 4.10 21.47 -12.57
C ARG A 442 3.89 20.09 -11.95
N LEU A 443 3.58 19.99 -10.65
CA LEU A 443 3.35 18.71 -9.99
C LEU A 443 2.11 18.03 -10.58
N SER A 444 0.99 18.75 -10.67
CA SER A 444 -0.27 18.24 -11.25
C SER A 444 -0.10 17.77 -12.70
N GLN A 445 0.59 18.57 -13.53
CA GLN A 445 0.90 18.18 -14.91
C GLN A 445 1.82 16.94 -14.97
N THR A 446 2.79 16.83 -14.05
CA THR A 446 3.67 15.65 -13.96
C THR A 446 2.88 14.40 -13.57
N MET A 447 1.96 14.50 -12.62
CA MET A 447 1.11 13.39 -12.19
C MET A 447 0.23 12.87 -13.32
N LEU A 448 -0.49 13.76 -14.02
CA LEU A 448 -1.31 13.39 -15.18
C LEU A 448 -0.46 12.82 -16.33
N GLY A 449 0.72 13.41 -16.57
CA GLY A 449 1.67 12.92 -17.58
C GLY A 449 2.13 11.49 -17.30
N HIS A 450 2.56 11.20 -16.07
CA HIS A 450 2.91 9.83 -15.65
C HIS A 450 1.71 8.88 -15.77
N MET A 451 0.52 9.30 -15.34
CA MET A 451 -0.67 8.46 -15.44
C MET A 451 -0.97 8.07 -16.89
N GLY A 452 -0.91 9.03 -17.82
CA GLY A 452 -1.08 8.78 -19.25
C GLY A 452 -0.02 7.83 -19.82
N LEU A 453 1.26 8.04 -19.48
CA LEU A 453 2.36 7.16 -19.91
C LEU A 453 2.20 5.75 -19.35
N ASN A 454 1.91 5.61 -18.06
CA ASN A 454 1.75 4.34 -17.37
C ASN A 454 0.54 3.56 -17.91
N LYS A 455 -0.57 4.26 -18.19
CA LYS A 455 -1.75 3.67 -18.84
C LYS A 455 -1.40 3.14 -20.22
N ALA A 456 -0.66 3.91 -21.03
CA ALA A 456 -0.21 3.46 -22.34
C ALA A 456 0.74 2.26 -22.25
N SER A 457 1.63 2.22 -21.26
CA SER A 457 2.51 1.07 -20.99
C SER A 457 1.70 -0.19 -20.64
N TRP A 458 0.67 -0.09 -19.81
CA TRP A 458 -0.21 -1.23 -19.51
C TRP A 458 -1.00 -1.71 -20.72
N VAL A 459 -1.46 -0.79 -21.59
CA VAL A 459 -2.10 -1.15 -22.86
C VAL A 459 -1.13 -1.89 -23.77
N GLY A 460 0.11 -1.40 -23.92
CA GLY A 460 1.14 -2.02 -24.76
C GLY A 460 1.63 -3.38 -24.25
N LEU A 461 1.43 -3.70 -22.97
CA LEU A 461 1.73 -5.02 -22.39
C LEU A 461 0.60 -6.04 -22.57
N GLN A 462 -0.57 -5.64 -23.08
CA GLN A 462 -1.60 -6.62 -23.41
C GLN A 462 -1.22 -7.37 -24.69
N PRO A 463 -1.38 -8.71 -24.74
CA PRO A 463 -1.17 -9.44 -25.98
C PRO A 463 -2.12 -8.91 -27.05
N GLU A 464 -1.60 -8.61 -28.25
CA GLU A 464 -2.42 -8.27 -29.41
C GLU A 464 -3.48 -9.37 -29.55
N GLN A 465 -4.75 -9.01 -29.34
CA GLN A 465 -5.84 -9.89 -29.74
C GLN A 465 -5.72 -10.03 -31.25
N THR A 466 -5.22 -11.18 -31.68
CA THR A 466 -5.18 -11.57 -33.09
C THR A 466 -6.60 -11.43 -33.61
N SER A 467 -6.82 -10.43 -34.46
CA SER A 467 -8.08 -10.24 -35.15
C SER A 467 -8.33 -11.51 -35.97
N VAL A 468 -9.16 -12.41 -35.45
CA VAL A 468 -9.72 -13.50 -36.25
C VAL A 468 -10.60 -12.82 -37.29
N SER A 469 -10.02 -12.64 -38.47
CA SER A 469 -10.73 -12.34 -39.70
C SER A 469 -11.87 -13.34 -39.87
N LYS A 470 -13.11 -12.88 -39.69
CA LYS A 470 -14.28 -13.58 -40.23
C LYS A 470 -14.18 -13.51 -41.75
N GLU A 471 -13.52 -14.49 -42.35
CA GLU A 471 -13.74 -14.80 -43.76
C GLU A 471 -15.23 -15.13 -43.93
N THR A 472 -15.88 -14.34 -44.78
CA THR A 472 -17.27 -14.52 -45.15
C THR A 472 -17.26 -15.37 -46.41
N GLU A 473 -17.58 -16.66 -46.29
CA GLU A 473 -17.87 -17.47 -47.49
C GLU A 473 -19.32 -17.23 -47.95
N PRO A 474 -19.58 -17.14 -49.26
CA PRO A 474 -20.90 -16.87 -49.81
C PRO A 474 -21.66 -18.20 -50.02
N SER A 475 -22.86 -18.34 -49.44
CA SER A 475 -23.76 -19.44 -49.82
C SER A 475 -24.86 -18.96 -50.77
N SER A 476 -24.81 -19.52 -51.97
CA SER A 476 -25.81 -19.54 -53.04
C SER A 476 -27.27 -19.60 -52.59
N ALA A 477 -28.09 -18.76 -53.22
CA ALA A 477 -29.53 -18.89 -53.27
C ALA A 477 -29.93 -19.93 -54.33
N ASP A 478 -30.86 -20.83 -54.01
CA ASP A 478 -31.86 -21.36 -54.93
C ASP A 478 -32.96 -22.18 -54.22
N ALA A 479 -34.14 -22.18 -54.84
CA ALA A 479 -35.32 -23.07 -54.69
C ALA A 479 -36.44 -22.71 -53.68
N ASP A 480 -37.40 -21.91 -54.20
CA ASP A 480 -38.80 -22.26 -54.55
C ASP A 480 -39.73 -23.13 -53.68
N SER A 481 -41.03 -22.79 -53.84
CA SER A 481 -42.29 -23.53 -53.59
C SER A 481 -43.05 -23.15 -52.30
N GLU A 482 -44.06 -22.28 -52.35
CA GLU A 482 -45.45 -22.39 -52.87
C GLU A 482 -46.50 -22.99 -51.90
N GLY A 483 -47.61 -22.26 -51.76
CA GLY A 483 -48.93 -22.72 -51.32
C GLY A 483 -49.29 -22.40 -49.86
N GLY A 484 -50.33 -21.65 -49.51
CA GLY A 484 -51.40 -21.02 -50.27
C GLY A 484 -52.62 -20.73 -49.37
N ALA A 485 -53.25 -19.56 -49.56
CA ALA A 485 -54.65 -19.20 -49.28
C ALA A 485 -55.14 -19.10 -47.80
N ALA A 486 -55.95 -18.13 -47.36
CA ALA A 486 -56.53 -16.94 -48.00
C ALA A 486 -57.25 -16.03 -46.96
N ALA A 487 -57.29 -14.72 -47.29
CA ALA A 487 -58.35 -13.72 -47.03
C ALA A 487 -58.63 -13.25 -45.58
N ARG A 488 -58.81 -11.95 -45.25
CA ARG A 488 -58.89 -10.67 -45.99
C ARG A 488 -58.75 -9.50 -44.97
N ARG A 489 -57.99 -8.46 -45.37
CA ARG A 489 -58.19 -6.98 -45.28
C ARG A 489 -59.15 -6.41 -44.20
N ASP A 490 -58.86 -5.34 -43.45
CA ASP A 490 -58.30 -4.04 -43.88
C ASP A 490 -57.64 -3.20 -42.75
N SER A 491 -56.58 -2.51 -43.15
CA SER A 491 -56.15 -1.12 -42.85
C SER A 491 -56.05 -0.59 -41.39
N THR A 492 -54.84 -0.21 -40.96
CA THR A 492 -54.43 1.21 -40.88
C THR A 492 -52.95 1.34 -40.48
N THR A 493 -52.28 2.26 -41.19
CA THR A 493 -50.89 2.67 -41.14
C THR A 493 -50.59 3.62 -39.98
N ALA A 494 -49.41 3.49 -39.35
CA ALA A 494 -48.72 4.60 -38.68
C ALA A 494 -47.20 4.45 -38.82
N THR A 495 -46.65 5.25 -39.72
CA THR A 495 -45.22 5.49 -39.95
C THR A 495 -44.69 6.59 -39.03
N ALA A 496 -43.53 6.31 -38.44
CA ALA A 496 -42.28 7.09 -38.44
C ALA A 496 -42.22 8.58 -38.06
N ALA A 497 -41.12 8.86 -37.34
CA ALA A 497 -40.32 10.09 -37.29
C ALA A 497 -40.99 11.32 -36.64
N GLY A 498 -40.38 12.01 -35.70
CA GLY A 498 -39.01 12.49 -35.68
C GLY A 498 -39.12 14.02 -35.62
N GLY A 499 -38.78 14.62 -34.48
CA GLY A 499 -39.04 16.03 -34.23
C GLY A 499 -37.96 16.67 -33.36
N THR A 500 -36.91 17.14 -34.03
CA THR A 500 -35.98 18.16 -33.52
C THR A 500 -36.73 19.49 -33.34
N SER A 501 -36.62 20.08 -32.14
CA SER A 501 -37.13 21.40 -31.82
C SER A 501 -35.99 22.41 -31.75
N SER A 502 -36.16 23.55 -32.42
CA SER A 502 -35.44 24.78 -32.09
C SER A 502 -36.30 26.00 -32.41
N LYS A 503 -36.52 26.77 -31.34
CA LYS A 503 -36.72 28.24 -31.23
C LYS A 503 -37.80 28.89 -32.10
N GLU A 504 -38.75 29.56 -31.44
CA GLU A 504 -38.72 31.03 -31.28
C GLU A 504 -39.83 31.56 -30.33
N ILE A 505 -39.48 32.68 -29.69
CA ILE A 505 -40.19 33.65 -28.81
C ILE A 505 -41.30 34.37 -29.64
N PRO A 506 -42.41 35.04 -29.16
CA PRO A 506 -42.49 36.00 -28.03
C PRO A 506 -43.79 36.12 -27.18
N GLN A 507 -43.60 36.80 -26.03
CA GLN A 507 -44.41 37.84 -25.37
C GLN A 507 -45.93 37.73 -25.10
N GLY A 508 -46.26 38.11 -23.85
CA GLY A 508 -47.50 38.80 -23.43
C GLY A 508 -48.65 37.85 -23.07
N SER A 509 -49.42 38.00 -21.99
CA SER A 509 -49.74 39.18 -21.17
C SER A 509 -50.46 38.71 -19.88
N LYS A 510 -50.26 39.45 -18.79
CA LYS A 510 -51.22 39.86 -17.75
C LYS A 510 -52.10 38.88 -16.94
N GLU A 511 -52.16 39.23 -15.65
CA GLU A 511 -53.26 39.06 -14.66
C GLU A 511 -53.49 37.61 -14.19
N SER A 512 -53.41 37.24 -12.91
CA SER A 512 -53.64 37.94 -11.64
C SER A 512 -52.82 37.32 -10.51
#